data_AF-A0A6P0R675-F1
#
_entry.id   AF-A0A6P0R675-F1
#
_cell.length_a   1.000
_cell.length_b   1.000
_cell.length_c   1.000
_cell.angle_alpha   90.00
_cell.angle_beta   90.00
_cell.angle_gamma   90.00
#
_symmetry.space_group_name_H-M   'P 1'
#
loop_
_entity.id
_entity.type
_entity.pdbx_description
1 polymer ?
#
loop_
_entity_poly.entity_id
_entity_poly.type
_entity_poly.pdbx_seq_one_letter_code
_entity_poly.pdbx_strand_id
1 'polypeptide(L)'
;MPKVLIIPHYHYENEFTNFLEQVNSTQPDFKFYLLPPENKHTSPLKKAHADYLEILEFLDRQKRYLSLWEEDLLISFYDGVITALDHGLVNLFIAGANIEDLYPCTAVVSLQFISWGILEQKYDYALQRHALFHLVICCLIGGYTKLVAHHQTYGCLLDFNNELVSFNRKLQMGYYLCSNSQSGCYDAMQSELYGHSIISLCRVLKNGIDQKRLQVIIQELIMEHSIHQYGFGDNIAGDKVMGDKIDTQINNSQDLVQASKDIKNLR
;
A
#
# COMPACT_ATOMS: atom_id res chain seq x y z
N MET A 1 3.48 -6.43 22.69
CA MET A 1 2.55 -6.83 21.61
C MET A 1 2.33 -5.59 20.79
N PRO A 2 2.85 -5.55 19.56
CA PRO A 2 2.71 -4.42 18.67
C PRO A 2 1.26 -4.03 18.42
N LYS A 3 1.05 -2.74 18.21
CA LYS A 3 -0.22 -2.15 17.79
C LYS A 3 -0.14 -1.79 16.31
N VAL A 4 -1.22 -2.01 15.58
CA VAL A 4 -1.40 -1.52 14.21
C VAL A 4 -2.49 -0.46 14.25
N LEU A 5 -2.12 0.81 14.11
CA LEU A 5 -3.06 1.92 14.18
C LEU A 5 -3.36 2.43 12.78
N ILE A 6 -4.65 2.57 12.46
CA ILE A 6 -5.11 3.07 11.17
C ILE A 6 -5.71 4.46 11.37
N ILE A 7 -5.20 5.45 10.66
CA ILE A 7 -5.84 6.76 10.46
C ILE A 7 -6.60 6.65 9.13
N PRO A 8 -7.93 6.46 9.16
CA PRO A 8 -8.71 6.29 7.94
C PRO A 8 -8.97 7.64 7.28
N HIS A 9 -9.31 7.60 5.99
CA HIS A 9 -10.01 8.72 5.38
C HIS A 9 -11.46 8.72 5.86
N TYR A 10 -12.05 9.90 6.05
CA TYR A 10 -13.37 10.05 6.69
C TYR A 10 -14.50 9.29 5.96
N HIS A 11 -14.40 9.10 4.65
CA HIS A 11 -15.37 8.32 3.89
C HIS A 11 -15.35 6.81 4.19
N TYR A 12 -14.25 6.28 4.73
CA TYR A 12 -14.03 4.84 4.91
C TYR A 12 -13.89 4.40 6.38
N GLU A 13 -14.15 5.30 7.33
CA GLU A 13 -14.06 5.00 8.77
C GLU A 13 -14.92 3.79 9.18
N ASN A 14 -16.15 3.70 8.63
CA ASN A 14 -17.06 2.59 8.90
C ASN A 14 -16.54 1.25 8.35
N GLU A 15 -15.79 1.25 7.23
CA GLU A 15 -15.18 0.02 6.66
C GLU A 15 -14.18 -0.58 7.63
N PHE A 16 -13.34 0.28 8.21
CA PHE A 16 -12.31 -0.16 9.15
C PHE A 16 -12.88 -0.58 10.50
N THR A 17 -14.02 -0.02 10.91
CA THR A 17 -14.68 -0.44 12.16
C THR A 17 -15.04 -1.93 12.13
N ASN A 18 -15.68 -2.38 11.04
CA ASN A 18 -16.05 -3.80 10.87
C ASN A 18 -14.82 -4.70 10.66
N PHE A 19 -13.78 -4.17 9.99
CA PHE A 19 -12.52 -4.88 9.78
C PHE A 19 -11.84 -5.28 11.09
N LEU A 20 -11.75 -4.33 12.03
CA LEU A 20 -11.00 -4.46 13.28
C LEU A 20 -11.39 -5.67 14.12
N GLU A 21 -12.68 -5.93 14.24
CA GLU A 21 -13.20 -7.07 15.02
C GLU A 21 -12.76 -8.40 14.39
N GLN A 22 -12.90 -8.52 13.07
CA GLN A 22 -12.50 -9.71 12.33
C GLN A 22 -10.99 -9.97 12.42
N VAL A 23 -10.15 -8.94 12.20
CA VAL A 23 -8.70 -9.13 12.16
C VAL A 23 -8.08 -9.36 13.53
N ASN A 24 -8.61 -8.73 14.57
CA ASN A 24 -8.12 -8.92 15.95
C ASN A 24 -8.47 -10.30 16.53
N SER A 25 -9.49 -10.98 15.99
CA SER A 25 -9.83 -12.35 16.39
C SER A 25 -9.08 -13.43 15.59
N THR A 26 -8.44 -13.05 14.48
CA THR A 26 -7.83 -13.99 13.51
C THR A 26 -6.36 -14.34 13.84
N GLN A 27 -5.65 -13.46 14.54
CA GLN A 27 -4.24 -13.65 14.87
C GLN A 27 -3.88 -13.00 16.21
N PRO A 28 -2.88 -13.52 16.96
CA PRO A 28 -2.58 -13.06 18.31
C PRO A 28 -1.37 -12.12 18.43
N ASP A 29 -0.58 -11.92 17.37
CA ASP A 29 0.75 -11.33 17.49
C ASP A 29 0.74 -9.79 17.54
N PHE A 30 -0.30 -9.16 17.00
CA PHE A 30 -0.48 -7.71 17.05
C PHE A 30 -1.96 -7.34 17.14
N LYS A 31 -2.26 -6.11 17.56
CA LYS A 31 -3.64 -5.65 17.72
C LYS A 31 -3.91 -4.37 16.94
N PHE A 32 -4.97 -4.39 16.16
CA PHE A 32 -5.41 -3.25 15.38
C PHE A 32 -6.26 -2.28 16.20
N TYR A 33 -6.09 -0.99 15.90
CA TYR A 33 -6.86 0.12 16.45
C TYR A 33 -7.23 1.11 15.35
N LEU A 34 -8.41 1.72 15.45
CA LEU A 34 -8.79 2.87 14.64
C LEU A 34 -8.46 4.15 15.39
N LEU A 35 -7.82 5.09 14.70
CA LEU A 35 -7.68 6.46 15.14
C LEU A 35 -8.70 7.34 14.39
N PRO A 36 -9.08 8.50 14.94
CA PRO A 36 -9.93 9.43 14.22
C PRO A 36 -9.23 9.93 12.94
N PRO A 37 -9.99 10.26 11.88
CA PRO A 37 -9.44 10.89 10.68
C PRO A 37 -8.66 12.18 11.01
N GLU A 38 -7.55 12.41 10.31
CA GLU A 38 -6.78 13.64 10.45
C GLU A 38 -7.59 14.85 9.96
N ASN A 39 -7.64 15.91 10.78
CA ASN A 39 -8.46 17.10 10.52
C ASN A 39 -7.68 18.42 10.51
N LYS A 40 -6.39 18.42 10.87
CA LYS A 40 -5.56 19.62 10.90
C LYS A 40 -5.22 20.06 9.48
N HIS A 41 -5.59 21.30 9.14
CA HIS A 41 -5.32 21.91 7.83
C HIS A 41 -3.84 22.00 7.49
N THR A 42 -2.97 22.03 8.48
CA THR A 42 -1.50 22.09 8.30
C THR A 42 -0.87 20.72 8.12
N SER A 43 -1.63 19.63 8.18
CA SER A 43 -1.11 18.28 7.99
C SER A 43 -0.69 18.06 6.53
N PRO A 44 0.43 17.37 6.27
CA PRO A 44 0.78 16.95 4.90
C PRO A 44 -0.30 16.06 4.29
N LEU A 45 -1.11 15.37 5.10
CA LEU A 45 -2.24 14.55 4.66
C LEU A 45 -3.43 15.37 4.11
N LYS A 46 -3.35 16.72 4.13
CA LYS A 46 -4.33 17.63 3.53
C LYS A 46 -3.85 18.27 2.23
N LYS A 47 -2.60 18.01 1.81
CA LYS A 47 -2.10 18.49 0.52
C LYS A 47 -2.71 17.65 -0.61
N ALA A 48 -2.73 18.21 -1.82
CA ALA A 48 -3.07 17.43 -3.01
C ALA A 48 -1.90 16.54 -3.45
N HIS A 49 -0.67 17.01 -3.21
CA HIS A 49 0.58 16.32 -3.50
C HIS A 49 1.50 16.47 -2.29
N ALA A 50 2.09 15.37 -1.83
CA ALA A 50 3.04 15.38 -0.72
C ALA A 50 4.14 14.36 -0.98
N ASP A 51 5.37 14.75 -0.64
CA ASP A 51 6.50 13.83 -0.69
C ASP A 51 6.37 12.80 0.43
N TYR A 52 6.72 11.54 0.13
CA TYR A 52 6.57 10.46 1.07
C TYR A 52 7.37 10.71 2.36
N LEU A 53 8.58 11.31 2.29
CA LEU A 53 9.39 11.57 3.49
C LEU A 53 8.70 12.56 4.42
N GLU A 54 8.05 13.58 3.86
CA GLU A 54 7.27 14.55 4.64
C GLU A 54 6.13 13.86 5.40
N ILE A 55 5.43 12.94 4.74
CA ILE A 55 4.35 12.18 5.35
C ILE A 55 4.87 11.23 6.43
N LEU A 56 5.92 10.44 6.14
CA LEU A 56 6.46 9.48 7.11
C LEU A 56 7.04 10.18 8.35
N GLU A 57 7.72 11.32 8.18
CA GLU A 57 8.18 12.13 9.30
C GLU A 57 7.01 12.66 10.13
N PHE A 58 5.93 13.09 9.48
CA PHE A 58 4.70 13.49 10.17
C PHE A 58 4.09 12.34 10.99
N LEU A 59 3.99 11.14 10.41
CA LEU A 59 3.46 9.96 11.10
C LEU A 59 4.34 9.54 12.27
N ASP A 60 5.67 9.59 12.13
CA ASP A 60 6.59 9.30 13.23
C ASP A 60 6.43 10.31 14.38
N ARG A 61 6.24 11.61 14.07
CA ARG A 61 5.87 12.61 15.10
C ARG A 61 4.55 12.28 15.78
N GLN A 62 3.55 11.78 15.05
CA GLN A 62 2.28 11.33 15.66
C GLN A 62 2.50 10.11 16.56
N LYS A 63 3.33 9.14 16.15
CA LYS A 63 3.69 7.99 17.01
C LYS A 63 4.27 8.45 18.34
N ARG A 64 5.22 9.38 18.31
CA ARG A 64 5.83 9.96 19.53
C ARG A 64 4.80 10.70 20.40
N TYR A 65 3.92 11.50 19.80
CA TYR A 65 2.85 12.19 20.53
C TYR A 65 1.90 11.21 21.23
N LEU A 66 1.58 10.10 20.59
CA LEU A 66 0.74 9.03 21.13
C LEU A 66 1.49 8.06 22.07
N SER A 67 2.79 8.30 22.32
CA SER A 67 3.66 7.42 23.12
C SER A 67 3.66 5.96 22.62
N LEU A 68 3.65 5.78 21.30
CA LEU A 68 3.73 4.47 20.65
C LEU A 68 5.18 3.98 20.60
N TRP A 69 5.34 2.65 20.56
CA TRP A 69 6.65 2.01 20.48
C TRP A 69 7.15 1.98 19.03
N GLU A 70 8.44 1.70 18.83
CA GLU A 70 9.04 1.60 17.49
C GLU A 70 8.34 0.52 16.66
N GLU A 71 8.00 -0.61 17.28
CA GLU A 71 7.25 -1.73 16.68
C GLU A 71 5.76 -1.44 16.39
N ASP A 72 5.19 -0.35 16.90
CA ASP A 72 3.80 -0.02 16.62
C ASP A 72 3.67 0.55 15.20
N LEU A 73 2.92 -0.11 14.33
CA LEU A 73 2.73 0.32 12.95
C LEU A 73 1.63 1.39 12.87
N LEU A 74 1.96 2.57 12.33
CA LEU A 74 0.97 3.62 12.05
C LEU A 74 0.74 3.74 10.54
N ILE A 75 -0.50 3.46 10.11
CA ILE A 75 -0.93 3.50 8.71
C ILE A 75 -1.88 4.68 8.53
N SER A 76 -1.67 5.52 7.53
CA SER A 76 -2.59 6.59 7.16
C SER A 76 -3.14 6.42 5.75
N PHE A 77 -4.45 6.63 5.59
CA PHE A 77 -5.10 6.73 4.29
C PHE A 77 -5.23 8.20 3.89
N TYR A 78 -4.65 8.54 2.74
CA TYR A 78 -4.42 9.91 2.28
C TYR A 78 -5.14 10.14 0.95
N ASP A 79 -6.00 11.15 0.88
CA ASP A 79 -6.76 11.52 -0.33
C ASP A 79 -5.99 12.50 -1.21
N GLY A 80 -4.76 12.13 -1.54
CA GLY A 80 -3.89 12.89 -2.41
C GLY A 80 -2.80 12.01 -3.00
N VAL A 81 -1.95 12.63 -3.82
CA VAL A 81 -0.87 11.96 -4.52
C VAL A 81 0.37 11.92 -3.64
N ILE A 82 0.94 10.71 -3.46
CA ILE A 82 2.24 10.53 -2.83
C ILE A 82 3.31 10.60 -3.91
N THR A 83 4.36 11.38 -3.68
CA THR A 83 5.52 11.47 -4.58
C THR A 83 6.79 11.00 -3.90
N ALA A 84 7.76 10.56 -4.71
CA ALA A 84 9.14 10.29 -4.30
C ALA A 84 10.08 10.85 -5.38
N LEU A 85 10.13 12.18 -5.45
CA LEU A 85 10.73 12.90 -6.59
C LEU A 85 12.24 12.64 -6.71
N ASP A 86 12.93 12.48 -5.58
CA ASP A 86 14.37 12.14 -5.56
C ASP A 86 14.66 10.76 -6.16
N HIS A 87 13.62 9.94 -6.36
CA HIS A 87 13.68 8.63 -6.99
C HIS A 87 13.01 8.60 -8.37
N GLY A 88 12.55 9.75 -8.89
CA GLY A 88 11.86 9.84 -10.17
C GLY A 88 10.48 9.18 -10.18
N LEU A 89 9.90 8.92 -9.00
CA LEU A 89 8.58 8.30 -8.88
C LEU A 89 7.54 9.33 -8.47
N VAL A 90 6.39 9.27 -9.12
CA VAL A 90 5.19 10.00 -8.74
C VAL A 90 4.08 8.99 -8.51
N ASN A 91 2.95 9.41 -7.93
CA ASN A 91 1.74 8.58 -7.90
C ASN A 91 1.89 7.24 -7.17
N LEU A 92 2.55 7.22 -6.01
CA LEU A 92 2.71 5.98 -5.25
C LEU A 92 1.37 5.53 -4.66
N PHE A 93 1.02 4.24 -4.76
CA PHE A 93 -0.14 3.69 -4.05
C PHE A 93 0.17 3.56 -2.56
N ILE A 94 1.38 3.09 -2.23
CA ILE A 94 1.86 2.94 -0.86
C ILE A 94 3.28 3.48 -0.74
N ALA A 95 3.57 4.12 0.39
CA ALA A 95 4.92 4.34 0.87
C ALA A 95 5.00 4.01 2.36
N GLY A 96 6.14 3.47 2.80
CA GLY A 96 6.36 3.24 4.22
C GLY A 96 7.80 2.93 4.57
N ALA A 97 8.01 2.63 5.84
CA ALA A 97 9.27 2.27 6.46
C ALA A 97 9.08 1.06 7.41
N ASN A 98 9.98 0.09 7.31
CA ASN A 98 10.01 -1.09 8.17
C ASN A 98 10.63 -0.74 9.54
N ILE A 99 10.79 -1.72 10.43
CA ILE A 99 11.32 -1.47 11.79
C ILE A 99 12.78 -0.98 11.82
N GLU A 100 13.55 -1.19 10.76
CA GLU A 100 14.98 -0.84 10.66
C GLU A 100 15.21 0.50 9.95
N ASP A 101 14.17 1.06 9.33
CA ASP A 101 14.21 2.31 8.57
C ASP A 101 14.14 3.55 9.48
N LEU A 102 14.47 4.74 8.93
CA LEU A 102 14.53 6.02 9.67
C LEU A 102 13.21 6.42 10.36
N TYR A 103 12.07 6.05 9.79
CA TYR A 103 10.73 6.36 10.31
C TYR A 103 9.99 5.05 10.62
N PRO A 104 10.43 4.29 11.62
CA PRO A 104 10.14 2.87 11.70
C PRO A 104 8.66 2.58 11.85
N CYS A 105 8.20 1.54 11.16
CA CYS A 105 6.80 1.09 11.14
C CYS A 105 5.82 2.26 10.93
N THR A 106 6.03 3.02 9.85
CA THR A 106 5.08 4.04 9.37
C THR A 106 4.71 3.75 7.92
N ALA A 107 3.46 4.00 7.57
CA ALA A 107 2.94 3.76 6.23
C ALA A 107 1.89 4.80 5.84
N VAL A 108 1.87 5.15 4.57
CA VAL A 108 0.80 5.94 3.96
C VAL A 108 0.31 5.25 2.68
N VAL A 109 -1.01 5.28 2.51
CA VAL A 109 -1.71 4.76 1.34
C VAL A 109 -2.39 5.93 0.62
N SER A 110 -2.10 6.09 -0.68
CA SER A 110 -2.80 7.04 -1.54
C SER A 110 -4.14 6.46 -1.98
N LEU A 111 -5.21 7.21 -1.74
CA LEU A 111 -6.55 6.89 -2.23
C LEU A 111 -6.83 7.49 -3.61
N GLN A 112 -6.07 8.50 -4.04
CA GLN A 112 -6.33 9.25 -5.26
C GLN A 112 -6.45 8.33 -6.49
N PHE A 113 -5.54 7.37 -6.65
CA PHE A 113 -5.51 6.48 -7.82
C PHE A 113 -6.52 5.34 -7.74
N ILE A 114 -6.82 4.88 -6.54
CA ILE A 114 -7.77 3.80 -6.30
C ILE A 114 -9.21 4.35 -6.41
N SER A 115 -9.39 5.64 -6.10
CA SER A 115 -10.69 6.31 -6.18
C SER A 115 -11.27 6.28 -7.59
N TRP A 116 -10.50 6.62 -8.62
CA TRP A 116 -10.99 6.75 -10.00
C TRP A 116 -11.32 5.41 -10.69
N GLY A 117 -10.77 4.30 -10.21
CA GLY A 117 -10.97 2.99 -10.82
C GLY A 117 -11.75 1.98 -9.98
N ILE A 118 -11.76 2.15 -8.65
CA ILE A 118 -12.28 1.13 -7.72
C ILE A 118 -13.16 1.74 -6.63
N LEU A 119 -12.82 2.89 -6.05
CA LEU A 119 -13.57 3.49 -4.92
C LEU A 119 -14.65 4.50 -5.32
N GLU A 120 -14.87 4.72 -6.61
CA GLU A 120 -16.03 5.46 -7.10
C GLU A 120 -17.33 4.79 -6.64
N GLN A 121 -18.32 5.60 -6.26
CA GLN A 121 -19.61 5.13 -5.71
C GLN A 121 -20.39 4.19 -6.65
N LYS A 122 -20.07 4.20 -7.95
CA LYS A 122 -20.68 3.29 -8.93
C LYS A 122 -20.21 1.85 -8.77
N TYR A 123 -19.10 1.61 -8.06
CA TYR A 123 -18.51 0.30 -7.91
C TYR A 123 -18.97 -0.43 -6.65
N ASP A 124 -18.85 -1.76 -6.70
CA ASP A 124 -19.30 -2.67 -5.65
C ASP A 124 -18.58 -2.40 -4.32
N TYR A 125 -19.36 -2.15 -3.27
CA TYR A 125 -18.87 -1.94 -1.91
C TYR A 125 -17.92 -3.06 -1.42
N ALA A 126 -18.16 -4.32 -1.83
CA ALA A 126 -17.27 -5.43 -1.49
C ALA A 126 -15.89 -5.31 -2.16
N LEU A 127 -15.83 -4.78 -3.38
CA LEU A 127 -14.56 -4.52 -4.09
C LEU A 127 -13.81 -3.37 -3.41
N GLN A 128 -14.50 -2.29 -3.03
CA GLN A 128 -13.88 -1.16 -2.32
C GLN A 128 -13.24 -1.62 -1.00
N ARG A 129 -14.01 -2.37 -0.21
CA ARG A 129 -13.54 -2.94 1.05
C ARG A 129 -12.36 -3.88 0.84
N HIS A 130 -12.42 -4.74 -0.17
CA HIS A 130 -11.30 -5.63 -0.52
C HIS A 130 -10.04 -4.84 -0.89
N ALA A 131 -10.16 -3.78 -1.67
CA ALA A 131 -9.04 -2.94 -2.05
C ALA A 131 -8.38 -2.26 -0.84
N LEU A 132 -9.18 -1.69 0.06
CA LEU A 132 -8.68 -1.06 1.29
C LEU A 132 -7.92 -2.08 2.17
N PHE A 133 -8.48 -3.26 2.39
CA PHE A 133 -7.84 -4.27 3.24
C PHE A 133 -6.60 -4.89 2.59
N HIS A 134 -6.60 -5.04 1.26
CA HIS A 134 -5.41 -5.44 0.52
C HIS A 134 -4.24 -4.48 0.77
N LEU A 135 -4.48 -3.17 0.75
CA LEU A 135 -3.45 -2.16 1.03
C LEU A 135 -2.97 -2.21 2.48
N VAL A 136 -3.88 -2.48 3.44
CA VAL A 136 -3.48 -2.72 4.85
C VAL A 136 -2.54 -3.92 4.95
N ILE A 137 -2.86 -5.03 4.26
CA ILE A 137 -1.97 -6.21 4.23
C ILE A 137 -0.61 -5.84 3.63
N CYS A 138 -0.56 -5.09 2.51
CA CYS A 138 0.70 -4.62 1.96
C CYS A 138 1.51 -3.76 2.95
N CYS A 139 0.83 -2.90 3.73
CA CYS A 139 1.47 -2.11 4.77
C CYS A 139 2.01 -2.98 5.91
N LEU A 140 1.29 -4.03 6.32
CA LEU A 140 1.79 -4.98 7.33
C LEU A 140 3.05 -5.68 6.85
N ILE A 141 3.04 -6.17 5.60
CA ILE A 141 4.20 -6.84 5.01
C ILE A 141 5.40 -5.90 5.03
N GLY A 142 5.24 -4.67 4.54
CA GLY A 142 6.32 -3.69 4.58
C GLY A 142 6.77 -3.32 5.99
N GLY A 143 5.83 -3.15 6.93
CA GLY A 143 6.15 -2.68 8.28
C GLY A 143 6.83 -3.74 9.16
N TYR A 144 6.49 -5.02 8.94
CA TYR A 144 6.82 -6.13 9.83
C TYR A 144 7.69 -7.22 9.23
N THR A 145 8.11 -7.08 7.97
CA THR A 145 8.97 -8.07 7.33
C THR A 145 10.13 -7.40 6.61
N LYS A 146 11.16 -8.20 6.30
CA LYS A 146 12.28 -7.78 5.45
C LYS A 146 12.09 -8.20 3.99
N LEU A 147 10.88 -8.63 3.63
CA LEU A 147 10.60 -9.13 2.29
C LEU A 147 10.60 -7.99 1.28
N VAL A 148 11.30 -8.23 0.20
CA VAL A 148 11.48 -7.26 -0.87
C VAL A 148 10.42 -7.49 -1.93
N ALA A 149 9.87 -6.41 -2.47
CA ALA A 149 8.98 -6.48 -3.61
C ALA A 149 9.66 -7.06 -4.84
N HIS A 150 8.90 -7.76 -5.67
CA HIS A 150 9.37 -8.24 -6.96
C HIS A 150 8.81 -7.39 -8.09
N HIS A 151 9.62 -7.24 -9.15
CA HIS A 151 9.26 -6.45 -10.32
C HIS A 151 8.35 -7.22 -11.30
N GLN A 152 8.31 -8.54 -11.20
CA GLN A 152 7.40 -9.35 -11.99
C GLN A 152 5.99 -9.26 -11.43
N THR A 153 5.02 -8.96 -12.29
CA THR A 153 3.63 -8.86 -11.88
C THR A 153 2.97 -10.25 -11.87
N TYR A 154 3.07 -11.01 -10.78
CA TYR A 154 2.37 -12.29 -10.63
C TYR A 154 0.96 -12.13 -10.02
N GLY A 155 0.62 -10.92 -9.57
CA GLY A 155 -0.50 -10.62 -8.68
C GLY A 155 -0.25 -11.08 -7.24
N CYS A 156 1.02 -11.23 -6.85
CA CYS A 156 1.42 -11.43 -5.46
C CYS A 156 1.26 -10.13 -4.67
N LEU A 157 1.04 -10.23 -3.36
CA LEU A 157 1.04 -9.08 -2.45
C LEU A 157 2.36 -8.29 -2.50
N LEU A 158 3.48 -8.97 -2.81
CA LEU A 158 4.81 -8.39 -2.97
C LEU A 158 5.14 -7.92 -4.39
N ASP A 159 4.24 -7.96 -5.38
CA ASP A 159 4.56 -7.30 -6.67
C ASP A 159 4.77 -5.80 -6.44
N PHE A 160 5.66 -5.16 -7.20
CA PHE A 160 5.72 -3.70 -7.27
C PHE A 160 4.57 -3.19 -8.14
N ASN A 161 3.63 -2.40 -7.58
CA ASN A 161 2.61 -1.76 -8.39
C ASN A 161 3.12 -0.44 -8.95
N ASN A 162 3.53 -0.46 -10.20
CA ASN A 162 3.86 0.75 -10.94
C ASN A 162 2.68 1.33 -11.73
N GLU A 163 1.56 0.62 -11.77
CA GLU A 163 0.39 0.94 -12.59
C GLU A 163 -0.89 0.42 -11.92
N LEU A 164 -2.03 1.06 -12.20
CA LEU A 164 -3.34 0.60 -11.70
C LEU A 164 -3.70 -0.79 -12.20
N VAL A 165 -3.31 -1.17 -13.42
CA VAL A 165 -3.52 -2.52 -13.97
C VAL A 165 -2.81 -3.57 -13.12
N SER A 166 -1.60 -3.28 -12.66
CA SER A 166 -0.85 -4.16 -11.75
C SER A 166 -1.59 -4.33 -10.42
N PHE A 167 -2.12 -3.24 -9.86
CA PHE A 167 -2.93 -3.29 -8.65
C PHE A 167 -4.22 -4.09 -8.84
N ASN A 168 -4.95 -3.86 -9.94
CA ASN A 168 -6.15 -4.63 -10.28
C ASN A 168 -5.85 -6.13 -10.37
N ARG A 169 -4.71 -6.50 -10.96
CA ARG A 169 -4.25 -7.89 -11.02
C ARG A 169 -4.01 -8.47 -9.62
N LYS A 170 -3.40 -7.72 -8.70
CA LYS A 170 -3.28 -8.15 -7.30
C LYS A 170 -4.64 -8.35 -6.65
N LEU A 171 -5.58 -7.42 -6.84
CA LEU A 171 -6.93 -7.57 -6.30
C LEU A 171 -7.63 -8.81 -6.83
N GLN A 172 -7.45 -9.13 -8.12
CA GLN A 172 -8.00 -10.30 -8.78
C GLN A 172 -7.45 -11.61 -8.18
N MET A 173 -6.14 -11.66 -7.92
CA MET A 173 -5.49 -12.78 -7.25
C MET A 173 -5.83 -12.84 -5.75
N GLY A 174 -6.22 -11.70 -5.18
CA GLY A 174 -6.57 -11.53 -3.78
C GLY A 174 -5.32 -11.47 -2.89
N TYR A 175 -5.33 -12.22 -1.80
CA TYR A 175 -4.24 -12.25 -0.82
C TYR A 175 -3.20 -13.32 -1.16
N TYR A 176 -2.67 -13.25 -2.38
CA TYR A 176 -1.77 -14.27 -2.92
C TYR A 176 -0.30 -13.98 -2.57
N LEU A 177 0.44 -15.01 -2.15
CA LEU A 177 1.90 -15.00 -2.06
C LEU A 177 2.43 -16.07 -3.02
N CYS A 178 3.42 -15.70 -3.84
CA CYS A 178 3.92 -16.56 -4.91
C CYS A 178 4.65 -17.82 -4.37
N SER A 179 4.60 -18.91 -5.14
CA SER A 179 5.17 -20.20 -4.77
C SER A 179 6.67 -20.27 -5.00
N ASN A 180 7.32 -21.37 -4.57
CA ASN A 180 8.75 -21.61 -4.77
C ASN A 180 9.16 -21.72 -6.24
N SER A 181 8.25 -22.11 -7.13
CA SER A 181 8.48 -22.11 -8.58
C SER A 181 8.46 -20.69 -9.18
N GLN A 182 8.10 -19.67 -8.39
CA GLN A 182 8.16 -18.26 -8.75
C GLN A 182 9.26 -17.58 -7.92
N SER A 183 8.92 -16.85 -6.86
CA SER A 183 9.88 -16.16 -6.00
C SER A 183 9.86 -16.64 -4.55
N GLY A 184 9.07 -17.67 -4.22
CA GLY A 184 9.03 -18.29 -2.89
C GLY A 184 8.54 -17.36 -1.78
N CYS A 185 7.72 -16.35 -2.11
CA CYS A 185 7.27 -15.34 -1.15
C CYS A 185 6.47 -15.93 0.01
N TYR A 186 5.74 -17.03 -0.21
CA TYR A 186 4.99 -17.68 0.87
C TYR A 186 5.93 -18.26 1.94
N ASP A 187 6.95 -19.02 1.54
CA ASP A 187 7.90 -19.65 2.45
C ASP A 187 8.79 -18.60 3.14
N ALA A 188 9.20 -17.57 2.39
CA ALA A 188 9.92 -16.44 2.94
C ALA A 188 9.10 -15.70 4.00
N MET A 189 7.80 -15.47 3.74
CA MET A 189 6.88 -14.90 4.72
C MET A 189 6.76 -15.76 5.97
N GLN A 190 6.65 -17.08 5.85
CA GLN A 190 6.60 -17.96 7.02
C GLN A 190 7.84 -17.85 7.93
N SER A 191 8.97 -17.44 7.36
CA SER A 191 10.23 -17.30 8.11
C SER A 191 10.35 -15.96 8.87
N GLU A 192 9.44 -15.01 8.64
CA GLU A 192 9.42 -13.70 9.29
C GLU A 192 8.66 -13.76 10.63
N LEU A 193 9.07 -12.93 11.59
CA LEU A 193 8.55 -12.93 12.97
C LEU A 193 7.01 -12.89 13.03
N TYR A 194 6.39 -12.03 12.22
CA TYR A 194 4.94 -11.83 12.17
C TYR A 194 4.27 -12.49 10.97
N GLY A 195 5.02 -13.26 10.18
CA GLY A 195 4.57 -13.75 8.88
C GLY A 195 3.43 -14.76 8.95
N HIS A 196 3.43 -15.64 9.95
CA HIS A 196 2.32 -16.57 10.19
C HIS A 196 1.00 -15.84 10.46
N SER A 197 1.03 -14.78 11.26
CA SER A 197 -0.14 -13.96 11.57
C SER A 197 -0.65 -13.19 10.35
N ILE A 198 0.25 -12.64 9.53
CA ILE A 198 -0.10 -11.99 8.25
C ILE A 198 -0.74 -13.02 7.29
N ILE A 199 -0.18 -14.22 7.17
CA ILE A 199 -0.75 -15.30 6.34
C ILE A 199 -2.14 -15.73 6.85
N SER A 200 -2.34 -15.79 8.16
CA SER A 200 -3.64 -16.11 8.76
C SER A 200 -4.70 -15.07 8.37
N LEU A 201 -4.35 -13.77 8.48
CA LEU A 201 -5.21 -12.66 8.03
C LEU A 201 -5.56 -12.79 6.54
N CYS A 202 -4.55 -13.01 5.69
CA CYS A 202 -4.75 -13.21 4.26
C CYS A 202 -5.76 -14.32 3.96
N ARG A 203 -5.71 -15.44 4.69
CA ARG A 203 -6.63 -16.57 4.52
C ARG A 203 -8.06 -16.21 4.91
N VAL A 204 -8.25 -15.57 6.06
CA VAL A 204 -9.59 -15.18 6.54
C VAL A 204 -10.22 -14.14 5.62
N LEU A 205 -9.45 -13.12 5.22
CA LEU A 205 -9.93 -12.09 4.30
C LEU A 205 -10.26 -12.68 2.93
N LYS A 206 -9.45 -13.62 2.41
CA LYS A 206 -9.74 -14.32 1.15
C LYS A 206 -11.05 -15.11 1.19
N ASN A 207 -11.32 -15.79 2.31
CA ASN A 207 -12.54 -16.60 2.47
C ASN A 207 -13.81 -15.76 2.69
N GLY A 208 -13.66 -14.52 3.16
CA GLY A 208 -14.77 -13.59 3.36
C GLY A 208 -15.29 -12.91 2.08
N ILE A 209 -14.74 -13.26 0.91
CA ILE A 209 -15.02 -12.60 -0.37
C ILE A 209 -15.52 -13.60 -1.39
N ASP A 210 -16.58 -13.22 -2.12
CA ASP A 210 -16.99 -13.94 -3.34
C ASP A 210 -15.97 -13.68 -4.45
N GLN A 211 -14.96 -14.53 -4.52
CA GLN A 211 -13.86 -14.39 -5.48
C GLN A 211 -14.34 -14.41 -6.93
N LYS A 212 -15.40 -15.17 -7.26
CA LYS A 212 -15.90 -15.25 -8.64
C LYS A 212 -16.53 -13.93 -9.05
N ARG A 213 -17.39 -13.37 -8.19
CA ARG A 213 -17.98 -12.05 -8.43
C ARG A 213 -16.92 -10.97 -8.53
N LEU A 214 -15.94 -10.98 -7.62
CA LEU A 214 -14.84 -10.01 -7.64
C LEU A 214 -14.01 -10.10 -8.93
N GLN A 215 -13.70 -11.32 -9.39
CA GLN A 215 -12.96 -11.53 -10.63
C GLN A 215 -13.71 -10.97 -11.85
N VAL A 216 -15.03 -11.14 -11.91
CA VAL A 216 -15.85 -10.58 -13.01
C VAL A 216 -15.77 -9.05 -13.00
N ILE A 217 -16.00 -8.42 -11.84
CA ILE A 217 -15.97 -6.95 -11.73
C ILE A 217 -14.58 -6.41 -12.11
N ILE A 218 -13.51 -7.03 -11.63
CA ILE A 218 -12.14 -6.59 -11.93
C ILE A 218 -11.78 -6.81 -13.41
N GLN A 219 -12.27 -7.88 -14.04
CA GLN A 219 -12.07 -8.09 -15.47
C GLN A 219 -12.76 -7.00 -16.29
N GLU A 220 -14.00 -6.62 -15.93
CA GLU A 220 -14.71 -5.51 -16.56
C GLU A 220 -13.93 -4.20 -16.42
N LEU A 221 -13.40 -3.89 -15.23
CA LEU A 221 -12.54 -2.72 -15.00
C LEU A 221 -11.29 -2.71 -15.88
N ILE A 222 -10.57 -3.83 -15.94
CA ILE A 222 -9.36 -3.95 -16.77
C ILE A 222 -9.70 -3.75 -18.26
N MET A 223 -10.84 -4.28 -18.72
CA MET A 223 -11.32 -4.13 -20.10
C MET A 223 -11.74 -2.69 -20.42
N GLU A 224 -12.41 -1.98 -19.51
CA GLU A 224 -12.78 -0.56 -19.69
C GLU A 224 -11.52 0.34 -19.77
N HIS A 225 -10.54 0.11 -18.90
CA HIS A 225 -9.32 0.92 -18.87
C HIS A 225 -8.42 0.70 -20.10
N SER A 226 -8.44 -0.49 -20.71
CA SER A 226 -7.68 -0.75 -21.95
C SER A 226 -8.27 -0.06 -23.19
N ILE A 227 -9.53 0.39 -23.13
CA ILE A 227 -10.19 1.16 -24.21
C ILE A 227 -9.94 2.68 -24.07
N HIS A 228 -9.64 3.17 -22.86
CA HIS A 228 -9.53 4.61 -22.55
C HIS A 228 -8.11 5.13 -22.26
N GLN A 229 -7.06 4.33 -22.47
CA GLN A 229 -5.67 4.72 -22.18
C GLN A 229 -4.90 5.45 -23.29
N TYR A 230 -5.53 5.78 -24.42
CA TYR A 230 -4.91 6.68 -25.42
C TYR A 230 -5.10 8.15 -25.04
N GLY A 231 -4.31 8.60 -24.07
CA GLY A 231 -4.09 10.02 -23.80
C GLY A 231 -4.40 10.42 -22.37
N PHE A 232 -3.40 10.38 -21.50
CA PHE A 232 -3.04 11.44 -20.55
C PHE A 232 -1.83 10.97 -19.70
N GLY A 233 -0.66 11.54 -19.97
CA GLY A 233 0.52 11.62 -19.10
C GLY A 233 1.33 10.33 -18.91
N ASP A 234 2.65 10.44 -18.97
CA ASP A 234 3.58 9.38 -18.58
C ASP A 234 3.36 9.00 -17.10
N ASN A 235 2.59 7.92 -16.88
CA ASN A 235 2.18 7.45 -15.56
C ASN A 235 3.21 6.49 -14.98
N ILE A 236 4.35 7.02 -14.51
CA ILE A 236 5.25 6.25 -13.63
C ILE A 236 4.63 6.30 -12.22
N ALA A 237 3.65 5.43 -11.95
CA ALA A 237 3.29 5.07 -10.58
C ALA A 237 4.34 4.07 -10.05
N GLY A 238 4.44 3.89 -8.73
CA GLY A 238 5.37 2.95 -8.11
C GLY A 238 4.94 2.64 -6.70
N ASP A 239 5.15 1.42 -6.21
CA ASP A 239 4.98 1.13 -4.79
C ASP A 239 6.33 1.33 -4.10
N LYS A 240 6.48 2.30 -3.20
CA LYS A 240 7.62 2.23 -2.28
C LYS A 240 7.31 1.13 -1.26
N VAL A 241 7.66 -0.10 -1.58
CA VAL A 241 7.67 -1.20 -0.61
C VAL A 241 8.79 -0.92 0.38
N MET A 242 8.41 -0.92 1.66
CA MET A 242 9.24 -0.56 2.80
C MET A 242 10.51 -1.44 2.87
N GLY A 243 11.62 -0.90 3.38
CA GLY A 243 12.91 -1.58 3.35
C GLY A 243 13.64 -1.36 2.02
N ASP A 244 14.34 -0.24 1.96
CA ASP A 244 15.45 0.07 1.06
C ASP A 244 15.73 -0.90 -0.11
N LYS A 245 15.24 -0.60 -1.32
CA LYS A 245 15.82 -1.12 -2.59
C LYS A 245 15.66 -0.17 -3.78
N ILE A 246 15.59 1.14 -3.55
CA ILE A 246 15.58 2.10 -4.67
C ILE A 246 16.95 2.13 -5.39
N ASP A 247 18.05 1.89 -4.68
CA ASP A 247 19.38 1.82 -5.31
C ASP A 247 19.52 0.66 -6.31
N THR A 248 18.84 -0.47 -6.08
CA THR A 248 18.73 -1.55 -7.06
C THR A 248 17.70 -1.27 -8.18
N GLN A 249 16.76 -0.33 -7.97
CA GLN A 249 15.73 0.05 -8.93
C GLN A 249 16.26 0.96 -10.04
N ILE A 250 17.28 1.77 -9.75
CA ILE A 250 17.85 2.73 -10.71
C ILE A 250 18.84 2.08 -11.70
N ASN A 251 19.49 0.97 -11.32
CA ASN A 251 20.52 0.35 -12.16
C ASN A 251 19.99 -0.24 -13.49
N ASN A 252 18.67 -0.36 -13.66
CA ASN A 252 18.04 -0.81 -14.91
C ASN A 252 17.32 0.31 -15.68
N SER A 253 17.36 1.56 -15.20
CA SER A 253 16.78 2.71 -15.88
C SER A 253 17.81 3.84 -15.99
N GLN A 254 18.78 3.63 -16.88
CA GLN A 254 19.82 4.64 -17.17
C GLN A 254 19.22 5.96 -17.68
N ASP A 255 18.02 5.93 -18.28
CA ASP A 255 17.36 7.10 -18.86
C ASP A 255 16.72 8.03 -17.80
N LEU A 256 16.27 7.51 -16.65
CA LEU A 256 15.53 8.31 -15.66
C LEU A 256 16.45 9.13 -14.74
N VAL A 257 17.66 8.63 -14.45
CA VAL A 257 18.69 9.41 -13.73
C VAL A 257 19.12 10.61 -14.54
N GLN A 258 19.22 10.44 -15.86
CA GLN A 258 19.59 11.51 -16.77
C GLN A 258 18.46 12.55 -16.86
N ALA A 259 17.21 12.12 -17.02
CA ALA A 259 16.06 13.02 -17.03
C ALA A 259 15.90 13.84 -15.73
N SER A 260 16.13 13.23 -14.56
CA SER A 260 16.08 13.93 -13.27
C SER A 260 17.21 14.95 -13.10
N LYS A 261 18.43 14.63 -13.56
CA LYS A 261 19.55 15.58 -13.59
C LYS A 261 19.30 16.75 -14.53
N ASP A 262 18.71 16.49 -15.69
CA ASP A 262 18.41 17.53 -16.69
C ASP A 262 17.35 18.52 -16.18
N ILE A 263 16.35 18.05 -15.43
CA ILE A 263 15.35 18.91 -14.79
C ILE A 263 15.96 19.78 -13.68
N LYS A 264 16.89 19.25 -12.88
CA LYS A 264 17.59 20.03 -11.84
C LYS A 264 18.48 21.12 -12.44
N ASN A 265 18.97 20.95 -13.67
CA ASN A 265 19.80 21.93 -14.37
C ASN A 265 19.00 23.01 -15.13
N LEU A 266 17.66 22.95 -15.12
CA LEU A 266 16.77 23.95 -15.72
C LEU A 266 16.21 24.97 -14.71
N ARG A 267 16.70 24.96 -13.46
CA ARG A 267 16.44 25.99 -12.43
C ARG A 267 17.71 26.80 -12.19
#